data_AF-A0A924YQM7-F1
#
_entry.id   AF-A0A924YQM7-F1
#
_cell.length_a   1.000
_cell.length_b   1.000
_cell.length_c   1.000
_cell.angle_alpha   90.00
_cell.angle_beta   90.00
_cell.angle_gamma   90.00
#
_symmetry.space_group_name_H-M   'P 1'
#
loop_
_entity.id
_entity.type
_entity.pdbx_description
1 polymer ?
#
loop_
_entity_poly.entity_id
_entity_poly.type
_entity_poly.pdbx_seq_one_letter_code
_entity_poly.pdbx_strand_id
1 'polypeptide(L)'
;MLNRQSRPQPQRTANPEASFPKPSRRDFLAATTATAFSFTIVPRHVLGGQGQTPPSERLNVAGIGCGGMGGGDIATISKLGANF
;
A
#
# COMPACT_ATOMS: atom_id res chain seq x y z
N MET A 1 -21.02 -44.72 -55.12
CA MET A 1 -20.31 -45.12 -53.88
C MET A 1 -19.23 -44.08 -53.62
N LEU A 2 -19.31 -43.41 -52.48
CA LEU A 2 -18.44 -42.29 -52.09
C LEU A 2 -17.06 -42.81 -51.69
N ASN A 3 -15.95 -42.25 -52.22
CA ASN A 3 -14.69 -42.30 -51.51
C ASN A 3 -14.13 -40.89 -51.25
N ARG A 4 -14.53 -40.43 -50.07
CA ARG A 4 -14.09 -39.26 -49.33
C ARG A 4 -12.62 -39.47 -48.91
N GLN A 5 -11.67 -39.11 -49.78
CA GLN A 5 -10.26 -38.97 -49.38
C GLN A 5 -9.74 -37.56 -49.65
N SER A 6 -10.40 -36.59 -49.02
CA SER A 6 -9.83 -35.31 -48.65
C SER A 6 -9.46 -35.37 -47.17
N ARG A 7 -8.18 -35.50 -46.85
CA ARG A 7 -7.62 -35.01 -45.58
C ARG A 7 -6.24 -34.40 -45.84
N PRO A 8 -6.12 -33.06 -45.89
CA PRO A 8 -4.82 -32.42 -45.76
C PRO A 8 -4.24 -32.76 -44.38
N GLN A 9 -2.94 -33.03 -44.33
CA GLN A 9 -2.21 -33.28 -43.09
C GLN A 9 -2.36 -32.07 -42.14
N PRO A 10 -2.66 -32.27 -40.85
CA PRO A 10 -2.58 -31.19 -39.88
C PRO A 10 -1.11 -30.88 -39.64
N GLN A 11 -0.58 -29.90 -40.37
CA GLN A 11 0.72 -29.30 -40.08
C GLN A 11 0.60 -28.44 -38.80
N ARG A 12 0.39 -29.09 -37.64
CA ARG A 12 0.60 -28.44 -36.34
C ARG A 12 2.10 -28.45 -36.10
N THR A 13 2.80 -27.54 -36.75
CA THR A 13 4.14 -27.13 -36.31
C THR A 13 3.96 -26.68 -34.86
N ALA A 14 4.51 -27.45 -33.92
CA ALA A 14 4.69 -26.99 -32.56
C ALA A 14 5.70 -25.84 -32.63
N ASN A 15 5.19 -24.63 -32.82
CA ASN A 15 5.99 -23.42 -32.69
C ASN A 15 6.38 -23.29 -31.21
N PRO A 16 7.68 -23.35 -30.85
CA PRO A 16 8.13 -23.00 -29.51
C PRO A 16 8.08 -21.48 -29.37
N GLU A 17 6.87 -20.92 -29.38
CA GLU A 17 6.62 -19.58 -28.87
C GLU A 17 6.91 -19.67 -27.37
N ALA A 18 8.05 -19.11 -26.95
CA ALA A 18 8.37 -18.89 -25.56
C ALA A 18 7.15 -18.24 -24.87
N SER A 19 6.38 -19.04 -24.16
CA SER A 19 5.17 -18.56 -23.51
C SER A 19 5.59 -17.79 -22.28
N PHE A 20 5.65 -16.46 -22.39
CA PHE A 20 5.63 -15.63 -21.21
C PHE A 20 4.32 -15.92 -20.48
N PRO A 21 4.36 -16.39 -19.22
CA PRO A 21 3.15 -16.72 -18.49
C PRO A 21 2.28 -15.47 -18.42
N LYS A 22 1.10 -15.51 -19.06
CA LYS A 22 0.11 -14.45 -18.94
C LYS A 22 -0.34 -14.41 -17.47
N PRO A 23 -0.18 -13.28 -16.76
CA PRO A 23 -0.60 -13.20 -15.37
C PRO A 23 -2.10 -13.49 -15.29
N SER A 24 -2.46 -14.46 -14.44
CA SER A 24 -3.85 -14.82 -14.21
C SER A 24 -4.51 -13.81 -13.26
N ARG A 25 -5.84 -13.72 -13.28
CA ARG A 25 -6.60 -12.91 -12.31
C ARG A 25 -6.24 -13.27 -10.86
N ARG A 26 -5.86 -14.53 -10.59
CA ARG A 26 -5.39 -14.98 -9.29
C ARG A 26 -4.03 -14.38 -8.93
N ASP A 27 -3.11 -14.28 -9.89
CA ASP A 27 -1.80 -13.67 -9.66
C ASP A 27 -1.94 -12.17 -9.39
N PHE A 28 -2.85 -11.50 -10.11
CA PHE A 28 -3.20 -10.11 -9.85
C PHE A 28 -3.84 -9.91 -8.47
N LEU A 29 -4.80 -10.75 -8.10
CA LEU A 29 -5.43 -10.70 -6.78
C LEU A 29 -4.42 -11.01 -5.67
N ALA A 30 -3.55 -11.99 -5.85
CA ALA A 30 -2.50 -12.37 -4.90
C ALA A 30 -1.47 -11.24 -4.72
N ALA A 31 -1.05 -10.60 -5.80
CA ALA A 31 -0.18 -9.43 -5.75
C ALA A 31 -0.87 -8.26 -5.04
N THR A 32 -2.13 -7.99 -5.38
CA THR A 32 -2.91 -6.88 -4.80
C THR A 32 -3.18 -7.11 -3.31
N THR A 33 -3.58 -8.30 -2.90
CA THR A 33 -3.79 -8.62 -1.48
C THR A 33 -2.50 -8.51 -0.69
N ALA A 34 -1.38 -9.05 -1.19
CA ALA A 34 -0.08 -8.90 -0.54
C ALA A 34 0.31 -7.43 -0.31
N THR A 35 0.09 -6.56 -1.31
CA THR A 35 0.33 -5.12 -1.16
C THR A 35 -0.68 -4.41 -0.26
N ALA A 36 -1.96 -4.81 -0.28
CA ALA A 36 -2.98 -4.21 0.58
C ALA A 36 -2.75 -4.54 2.06
N PHE A 37 -2.30 -5.78 2.34
CA PHE A 37 -1.93 -6.17 3.70
C PHE A 37 -0.72 -5.39 4.23
N SER A 38 0.24 -5.02 3.39
CA SER A 38 1.34 -4.15 3.83
C SER A 38 0.88 -2.72 4.14
N PHE A 39 -0.10 -2.17 3.40
CA PHE A 39 -0.74 -0.90 3.77
C PHE A 39 -1.63 -0.98 5.01
N THR A 40 -2.08 -2.18 5.38
CA THR A 40 -2.85 -2.41 6.61
C THR A 40 -1.96 -2.44 7.85
N ILE A 41 -0.64 -2.63 7.69
CA ILE A 41 0.33 -2.51 8.78
C ILE A 41 0.65 -1.02 9.00
N VAL A 42 -0.28 -0.32 9.63
CA VAL A 42 -0.05 1.03 10.14
C VAL A 42 0.74 0.95 11.45
N PRO A 43 1.86 1.69 11.60
CA PRO A 43 2.66 1.69 12.84
C PRO A 43 1.81 1.98 14.08
N ARG A 44 2.11 1.33 15.22
CA ARG A 44 1.33 1.43 16.46
C ARG A 44 1.15 2.86 16.99
N HIS A 45 2.08 3.77 16.69
CA HIS A 45 1.99 5.18 17.06
C HIS A 45 0.98 5.98 16.21
N VAL A 46 0.56 5.46 15.05
CA VAL A 46 -0.47 6.08 14.19
C VAL A 46 -1.88 5.76 14.67
N LEU A 47 -2.09 4.57 15.23
CA LEU A 47 -3.37 4.13 15.79
C LEU A 47 -3.63 4.60 17.23
N GLY A 48 -2.78 5.48 17.78
CA GLY A 48 -2.95 5.96 19.15
C GLY A 48 -2.77 4.86 20.19
N GLY A 49 -1.73 4.03 20.02
CA GLY A 49 -1.41 3.01 21.01
C GLY A 49 -1.15 3.60 22.40
N GLN A 50 -1.39 2.81 23.46
CA GLN A 50 -1.26 3.22 24.86
C GLN A 50 -0.01 4.10 25.10
N GLY A 51 -0.23 5.34 25.52
CA GLY A 51 0.82 6.32 25.81
C GLY A 51 1.34 7.16 24.63
N GLN A 52 0.74 7.06 23.44
CA GLN A 52 1.10 7.88 22.28
C GLN A 52 -0.14 8.58 21.71
N THR A 53 -0.12 9.91 21.67
CA THR A 53 -1.19 10.70 21.01
C THR A 53 -1.19 10.37 19.52
N PRO A 54 -2.29 9.82 18.98
CA PRO A 54 -2.40 9.55 17.55
C PRO A 54 -2.24 10.84 16.75
N PRO A 55 -1.70 10.78 15.52
CA PRO A 55 -1.51 11.96 14.67
C PRO A 55 -2.77 12.78 14.43
N SER A 56 -3.95 12.16 14.47
CA SER A 56 -5.26 12.84 14.34
C SER A 56 -5.64 13.71 15.53
N GLU A 57 -5.06 13.47 16.70
CA GLU A 57 -5.33 14.21 17.94
C GLU A 57 -4.21 15.22 18.27
N ARG A 58 -3.22 15.37 17.39
CA ARG A 58 -2.15 16.37 17.56
C ARG A 58 -2.59 17.73 17.04
N LEU A 59 -2.38 18.76 17.85
CA LEU A 59 -2.69 20.15 17.51
C LEU A 59 -1.44 20.86 16.99
N ASN A 60 -1.52 21.54 15.84
CA ASN A 60 -0.40 22.32 15.30
C ASN A 60 -0.42 23.74 15.87
N VAL A 61 0.66 24.15 16.53
CA VAL A 61 0.83 25.47 17.16
C VAL A 61 1.98 26.20 16.51
N ALA A 62 1.81 27.49 16.20
CA ALA A 62 2.90 28.36 15.79
C ALA A 62 3.08 29.48 16.81
N GLY A 63 4.28 29.60 17.38
CA GLY A 63 4.65 30.70 18.26
C GLY A 63 5.40 31.79 17.51
N ILE A 64 4.81 32.99 17.38
CA ILE A 64 5.49 34.15 16.81
C ILE A 64 5.86 35.11 17.95
N GLY A 65 7.15 35.35 18.15
CA GLY A 65 7.63 36.26 19.20
C GLY A 65 7.43 35.75 20.63
N CYS A 66 7.38 34.42 20.82
CA CYS A 66 7.12 33.80 22.13
C CYS A 66 8.43 33.57 22.89
N GLY A 67 8.85 34.56 23.69
CA GLY A 67 9.92 34.44 24.70
C GLY A 67 9.36 34.37 26.12
N GLY A 68 10.17 33.99 27.10
CA GLY A 68 9.77 33.96 28.52
C GLY A 68 8.62 32.97 28.81
N MET A 69 7.54 33.44 29.44
CA MET A 69 6.39 32.62 29.84
C MET A 69 5.72 31.95 28.63
N GLY A 70 5.53 32.67 27.52
CA GLY A 70 4.94 32.09 26.31
C GLY A 70 5.78 30.97 25.69
N GLY A 71 7.11 31.01 25.81
CA GLY A 71 7.97 29.90 25.42
C GLY A 71 7.81 28.68 26.34
N GLY A 72 7.65 28.92 27.65
CA GLY A 72 7.34 27.88 28.63
C GLY A 72 5.98 27.21 28.41
N ASP A 73 4.98 27.99 28.01
CA ASP A 73 3.64 27.50 27.68
C ASP A 73 3.68 26.62 26.42
N ILE A 74 4.40 27.06 25.38
CA ILE A 74 4.64 26.26 24.16
C ILE A 74 5.36 24.95 24.49
N ALA A 75 6.37 25.00 25.36
CA ALA A 75 7.07 23.79 25.81
C ALA A 75 6.18 22.86 26.67
N THR A 76 5.15 23.39 27.31
CA THR A 76 4.21 22.61 28.12
C THR A 76 3.17 21.91 27.25
N ILE A 77 2.51 22.64 26.35
CA ILE A 77 1.57 22.07 25.37
C ILE A 77 2.27 21.06 24.45
N SER A 78 3.59 21.20 24.29
CA SER A 78 4.43 20.23 23.61
C SER A 78 4.48 18.85 24.21
N LYS A 79 4.68 18.80 25.52
CA LYS A 79 4.71 17.55 26.25
C LYS A 79 3.34 16.87 26.27
N LEU A 80 2.27 17.62 25.98
CA LEU A 80 0.89 17.14 25.90
C LEU A 80 0.51 16.62 24.50
N GLY A 81 1.41 16.70 23.50
CA GLY A 81 1.21 16.08 22.19
C GLY A 81 0.77 17.02 21.06
N ALA A 82 0.86 18.34 21.26
CA ALA A 82 0.81 19.27 20.14
C ALA A 82 2.09 19.17 19.28
N ASN A 83 2.12 19.74 18.08
CA ASN A 83 3.30 19.95 17.26
C ASN A 83 3.61 21.45 17.22
N PHE A 84 4.87 21.85 17.36
CA PHE A 84 5.41 23.23 17.32
C PHE A 84 6.80 23.18 16.70
#